data_AF-A0A8J7VVW1-F1
#
_entry.id   AF-A0A8J7VVW1-F1
#
_cell.length_a   1.000
_cell.length_b   1.000
_cell.length_c   1.000
_cell.angle_alpha   90.00
_cell.angle_beta   90.00
_cell.angle_gamma   90.00
#
_symmetry.space_group_name_H-M   'P 1'
#
loop_
_entity.id
_entity.type
_entity.pdbx_description
1 polymer ?
#
loop_
_entity_poly.entity_id
_entity_poly.type
_entity_poly.pdbx_seq_one_letter_code
_entity_poly.pdbx_strand_id
1 'polypeptide(L)'
;MAAQPTTDARSADGLSFLAADVGGTHVRLGLVSAGTDPLHPVRVLAYRKFVCAQYPGLAEIFEAFVRDLGGARITRGVIASAGYALDDG
;
A
#
# COMPACT_ATOMS: atom_id res chain seq x y z
N MET A 1 -0.22 -39.46 12.18
CA MET A 1 -0.60 -38.19 12.82
C MET A 1 0.35 -37.12 12.31
N ALA A 2 0.01 -36.46 11.20
CA ALA A 2 0.85 -35.41 10.62
C ALA A 2 0.46 -34.08 11.27
N ALA A 3 1.42 -33.43 11.95
CA ALA A 3 1.22 -32.09 12.48
C ALA A 3 0.97 -31.14 11.31
N GLN A 4 -0.20 -30.47 11.31
CA GLN A 4 -0.51 -29.42 10.35
C GLN A 4 0.49 -28.27 10.56
N PRO A 5 1.06 -27.68 9.49
CA PRO A 5 1.84 -26.47 9.64
C PRO A 5 0.89 -25.39 10.18
N THR A 6 1.15 -24.95 11.41
CA THR A 6 0.51 -23.78 11.98
C THR A 6 0.99 -22.58 11.18
N THR A 7 0.23 -22.18 10.16
CA THR A 7 0.43 -20.91 9.47
C THR A 7 0.26 -19.82 10.50
N ASP A 8 1.38 -19.33 11.02
CA ASP A 8 1.43 -18.22 11.95
C ASP A 8 0.89 -16.99 11.23
N ALA A 9 -0.28 -16.50 11.67
CA ALA A 9 -0.91 -15.29 11.16
C ALA A 9 0.00 -14.06 11.27
N ARG A 10 1.10 -14.13 12.04
CA ARG A 10 2.18 -13.12 12.06
C ARG A 10 2.99 -13.00 10.76
N SER A 11 2.84 -13.93 9.82
CA SER A 11 3.66 -13.97 8.60
C SER A 11 3.06 -13.17 7.43
N ALA A 12 1.81 -12.72 7.53
CA ALA A 12 1.15 -11.92 6.49
C ALA A 12 1.40 -10.40 6.65
N ASP A 13 1.66 -9.95 7.88
CA ASP A 13 1.93 -8.54 8.20
C ASP A 13 3.31 -8.06 7.70
N GLY A 14 4.25 -8.99 7.48
CA GLY A 14 5.61 -8.68 7.02
C GLY A 14 5.77 -8.47 5.51
N LEU A 15 4.74 -8.80 4.71
CA LEU A 15 4.82 -8.80 3.25
C LEU A 15 3.93 -7.75 2.58
N SER A 16 3.18 -6.98 3.37
CA SER A 16 2.30 -5.94 2.86
C SER A 16 2.95 -4.56 2.91
N PHE A 17 2.81 -3.77 1.85
CA PHE A 17 3.33 -2.41 1.75
C PHE A 17 2.34 -1.48 1.04
N LEU A 18 2.45 -0.18 1.30
CA LEU A 18 1.68 0.82 0.55
C LEU A 18 2.36 1.12 -0.78
N ALA A 19 1.61 1.02 -1.87
CA ALA A 19 2.02 1.51 -3.18
C ALA A 19 1.23 2.78 -3.51
N ALA A 20 1.94 3.83 -3.91
CA ALA A 20 1.35 5.09 -4.35
C ALA A 20 1.80 5.46 -5.76
N ASP A 21 0.84 5.86 -6.59
CA ASP A 21 1.05 6.49 -7.90
C ASP A 21 0.52 7.93 -7.79
N VAL A 22 1.43 8.89 -7.71
CA VAL A 22 1.18 10.31 -7.44
C VAL A 22 1.35 11.10 -8.74
N GLY A 23 0.22 11.48 -9.33
CA GLY A 23 0.15 12.41 -10.45
C GLY A 23 -0.25 13.82 -10.02
N GLY A 24 -0.23 14.77 -10.96
CA GLY A 24 -0.56 16.17 -10.66
C GLY A 24 -2.04 16.43 -10.30
N THR A 25 -2.96 15.53 -10.69
CA THR A 25 -4.40 15.70 -10.45
C THR A 25 -5.02 14.59 -9.60
N HIS A 26 -4.35 13.44 -9.51
CA HIS A 26 -4.85 12.29 -8.80
C HIS A 26 -3.72 11.53 -8.12
N VAL A 27 -4.06 10.95 -6.97
CA VAL A 27 -3.24 9.95 -6.29
C VAL A 27 -4.00 8.64 -6.28
N ARG A 28 -3.30 7.55 -6.58
CA ARG A 28 -3.82 6.18 -6.40
C ARG A 28 -3.02 5.52 -5.29
N LEU A 29 -3.72 4.98 -4.30
CA LEU A 29 -3.11 4.23 -3.21
C LEU A 29 -3.60 2.79 -3.25
N GLY A 30 -2.68 1.86 -2.98
CA GLY A 30 -2.99 0.46 -2.80
C GLY A 30 -2.23 -0.15 -1.63
N LEU A 31 -2.89 -1.03 -0.88
CA LEU A 31 -2.20 -1.96 0.01
C LEU A 31 -1.88 -3.21 -0.80
N VAL A 32 -0.59 -3.53 -0.92
CA VAL A 32 -0.10 -4.60 -1.79
C VAL A 32 0.60 -5.65 -0.95
N SER A 33 0.34 -6.93 -1.21
CA SER A 33 1.08 -8.04 -0.61
C SER A 33 1.69 -8.95 -1.67
N ALA A 34 2.70 -9.72 -1.29
CA ALA A 34 3.13 -10.86 -2.11
C ALA A 34 1.96 -11.86 -2.31
N GLY A 35 1.81 -12.35 -3.53
CA GLY A 35 0.94 -13.44 -3.91
C GLY A 35 1.62 -14.79 -3.67
N THR A 36 0.82 -15.84 -3.50
CA THR A 36 1.30 -17.23 -3.38
C THR A 36 1.28 -17.97 -4.71
N ASP A 37 0.66 -17.39 -5.73
CA ASP A 37 0.60 -17.92 -7.10
C ASP A 37 1.76 -17.33 -7.91
N PRO A 38 2.68 -18.15 -8.46
CA PRO A 38 3.76 -17.66 -9.31
C PRO A 38 3.29 -16.90 -10.56
N LEU A 39 2.08 -17.18 -11.07
CA LEU A 39 1.50 -16.46 -12.19
C LEU A 39 0.89 -15.11 -11.78
N HIS A 40 0.57 -14.94 -10.50
CA HIS A 40 0.03 -13.71 -9.91
C HIS A 40 0.79 -13.36 -8.63
N PRO A 41 2.09 -12.99 -8.75
CA PRO A 41 2.99 -12.84 -7.60
C PRO A 41 2.68 -11.61 -6.74
N VAL A 42 1.71 -10.78 -7.14
CA VAL A 42 1.30 -9.56 -6.46
C VAL A 42 -0.21 -9.58 -6.24
N ARG A 43 -0.65 -9.28 -5.02
CA ARG A 43 -2.06 -9.07 -4.68
C ARG A 43 -2.30 -7.66 -4.19
N VAL A 44 -3.36 -7.03 -4.68
CA VAL A 44 -3.84 -5.74 -4.20
C VAL A 44 -4.97 -6.00 -3.21
N LEU A 45 -4.72 -5.73 -1.93
CA LEU A 45 -5.63 -5.99 -0.81
C LEU A 45 -6.64 -4.86 -0.63
N ALA A 46 -6.23 -3.63 -0.93
CA ALA A 46 -7.09 -2.45 -0.93
C ALA A 46 -6.60 -1.49 -2.00
N TYR A 47 -7.51 -0.74 -2.60
CA TYR A 47 -7.19 0.26 -3.61
C TYR A 47 -8.17 1.43 -3.54
N ARG A 48 -7.64 2.65 -3.67
CA ARG A 48 -8.48 3.84 -3.76
C ARG A 48 -7.81 4.92 -4.60
N LYS A 49 -8.64 5.66 -5.35
CA LYS A 49 -8.24 6.83 -6.12
C LYS A 49 -8.75 8.10 -5.42
N PHE A 50 -7.89 9.11 -5.35
CA PHE A 50 -8.15 10.41 -4.74
C PHE A 50 -7.98 11.51 -5.78
N VAL A 51 -8.83 12.54 -5.72
CA VAL A 51 -8.68 13.78 -6.51
C VAL A 51 -7.89 14.76 -5.66
N CYS A 52 -6.72 15.20 -6.13
CA CYS A 52 -5.79 16.00 -5.31
C CYS A 52 -6.44 17.28 -4.78
N ALA A 53 -7.28 17.95 -5.58
CA ALA A 53 -7.93 19.20 -5.19
C ALA A 53 -8.93 19.07 -4.01
N GLN A 54 -9.29 17.85 -3.59
CA GLN A 54 -10.17 17.61 -2.46
C GLN A 54 -9.44 17.48 -1.12
N TYR A 55 -8.11 17.47 -1.14
CA TYR A 55 -7.26 17.26 0.03
C TYR A 55 -6.21 18.37 0.13
N PRO A 56 -5.84 18.81 1.34
CA PRO A 56 -4.79 19.81 1.53
C PRO A 56 -3.42 19.39 0.98
N GLY A 57 -3.11 18.09 1.04
CA GLY A 57 -1.84 17.55 0.58
C GLY A 57 -1.81 16.02 0.54
N LEU A 58 -0.62 15.48 0.27
CA LEU A 58 -0.40 14.05 0.15
C LEU A 58 -0.53 13.33 1.51
N ALA A 59 -0.13 13.97 2.61
CA ALA A 59 -0.23 13.40 3.95
C ALA A 59 -1.69 13.07 4.31
N GLU A 60 -2.63 13.99 4.06
CA GLU A 60 -4.06 13.81 4.36
C GLU A 60 -4.69 12.72 3.48
N ILE A 61 -4.21 12.56 2.26
CA ILE A 61 -4.62 11.45 1.37
C ILE A 61 -4.18 10.10 1.97
N PHE A 62 -2.92 10.01 2.45
CA PHE A 62 -2.41 8.79 3.10
C PHE A 62 -3.16 8.48 4.39
N GLU A 63 -3.38 9.48 5.26
CA GLU A 63 -4.16 9.33 6.48
C GLU A 63 -5.59 8.86 6.20
N ALA A 64 -6.24 9.44 5.18
CA ALA A 64 -7.57 9.02 4.77
C ALA A 64 -7.58 7.56 4.32
N PHE A 65 -6.59 7.12 3.54
CA PHE A 65 -6.48 5.73 3.11
C PHE A 65 -6.21 4.77 4.28
N VAL A 66 -5.24 5.09 5.15
CA VAL A 66 -4.86 4.23 6.29
C VAL A 66 -5.99 4.11 7.31
N ARG A 67 -6.74 5.20 7.53
CA ARG A 67 -7.94 5.16 8.39
C ARG A 67 -8.97 4.16 7.88
N ASP A 68 -9.17 4.09 6.56
CA ASP A 68 -10.10 3.14 5.93
C ASP A 68 -9.61 1.68 6.06
N LEU A 69 -8.33 1.44 6.35
CA LEU A 69 -7.74 0.10 6.54
C LEU A 69 -7.92 -0.47 7.97
N GLY A 70 -8.55 0.26 8.90
CA GLY A 70 -8.96 -0.30 10.18
C GLY A 70 -7.82 -0.68 11.15
N GLY A 71 -6.66 -0.01 11.06
CA GLY A 71 -5.55 -0.19 12.01
C GLY A 71 -4.46 -1.17 11.58
N ALA A 72 -4.42 -1.58 10.32
CA ALA A 72 -3.29 -2.34 9.77
C ALA A 72 -1.96 -1.60 9.99
N ARG A 73 -0.97 -2.26 10.60
CA ARG A 73 0.35 -1.67 10.84
C ARG A 73 1.18 -1.68 9.56
N ILE A 74 1.16 -0.57 8.83
CA ILE A 74 2.02 -0.36 7.67
C ILE A 74 3.39 0.15 8.12
N THR A 75 4.47 -0.51 7.69
CA THR A 75 5.85 -0.10 7.99
C THR A 75 6.69 0.20 6.75
N ARG A 76 6.14 -0.04 5.55
CA ARG A 76 6.83 0.15 4.28
C ARG A 76 5.89 0.77 3.27
N GLY A 77 6.43 1.66 2.44
CA GLY A 77 5.70 2.27 1.34
C GLY A 77 6.64 2.66 0.21
N VAL A 78 6.10 2.72 -1.00
CA VAL A 78 6.78 3.20 -2.21
C VAL A 78 5.90 4.21 -2.92
N ILE A 79 6.50 5.27 -3.44
CA ILE A 79 5.82 6.33 -4.17
C ILE A 79 6.45 6.44 -5.56
N ALA A 80 5.65 6.19 -6.59
CA ALA A 80 5.94 6.63 -7.94
C ALA A 80 5.38 8.04 -8.11
N SER A 81 6.24 9.02 -8.44
CA SER A 81 5.84 10.42 -8.63
C SER A 81 6.03 10.83 -10.08
N ALA A 82 5.05 11.56 -10.63
CA ALA A 82 5.14 12.16 -11.96
C ALA A 82 6.07 13.40 -12.02
N GLY A 83 6.67 13.79 -10.88
CA GLY A 83 7.68 14.84 -10.81
C GLY A 83 9.12 14.30 -10.86
N TYR A 84 10.09 15.19 -11.10
CA TYR A 84 11.50 14.83 -10.96
C TYR A 84 11.84 14.72 -9.46
N ALA A 85 12.39 13.57 -9.05
CA ALA A 85 12.90 13.43 -7.70
C ALA A 85 14.13 14.33 -7.55
N LEU A 86 14.08 15.25 -6.60
CA LEU A 86 15.25 16.03 -6.20
C LEU A 86 16.15 15.15 -5.32
N ASP A 87 17.45 15.43 -5.30
CA ASP A 87 18.44 14.66 -4.53
C ASP A 87 18.25 14.75 -3.00
N ASP A 88 17.27 15.52 -2.53
CA ASP A 88 16.92 15.70 -1.12
C ASP A 88 15.83 14.73 -0.62
N GLY A 89 15.50 13.72 -1.42
CA GLY A 89 14.54 12.66 -1.08
C GLY A 89 14.87 11.87 0.18
#